data_AF-A0A651GU33-F1
#
_entry.id   AF-A0A651GU33-F1
#
_cell.length_a   1.000
_cell.length_b   1.000
_cell.length_c   1.000
_cell.angle_alpha   90.00
_cell.angle_beta   90.00
_cell.angle_gamma   90.00
#
_symmetry.space_group_name_H-M   'P 1'
#
loop_
_entity.id
_entity.type
_entity.pdbx_description
1 polymer ?
#
loop_
_entity_poly.entity_id
_entity_poly.type
_entity_poly.pdbx_seq_one_letter_code
_entity_poly.pdbx_strand_id
1 'polypeptide(L)'
;MSTTDAPDQTESEGHEHPTPKQYVNIAIVLAVLTALEVSTYFFDFGTIAIPLLVVLMIVKFLYVAGWFMHLKFDSPIFSRLMYTGLAFALVLYAVMAIITLFDHAPTI
;
A
#
# COMPACT_ATOMS: atom_id res chain seq x y z
N MET A 1 56.27 -33.50 5.81
CA MET A 1 55.75 -32.81 4.62
C MET A 1 54.46 -33.53 4.22
N SER A 2 53.32 -33.17 4.81
CA SER A 2 52.01 -33.70 4.41
C SER A 2 51.37 -32.68 3.50
N THR A 3 51.21 -33.06 2.25
CA THR A 3 50.42 -32.32 1.25
C THR A 3 49.19 -33.15 0.96
N THR A 4 48.06 -32.45 0.84
CA THR A 4 46.89 -32.80 0.03
C THR A 4 45.63 -33.29 0.77
N ASP A 5 44.59 -32.46 0.58
CA ASP A 5 43.14 -32.70 0.54
C ASP A 5 42.29 -32.82 1.82
N ALA A 6 41.75 -31.67 2.23
CA ALA A 6 40.32 -31.52 2.51
C ALA A 6 39.88 -30.09 2.12
N PRO A 7 38.67 -29.91 1.55
CA PRO A 7 38.27 -28.69 0.88
C PRO A 7 37.82 -27.66 1.91
N ASP A 8 38.47 -26.50 1.93
CA ASP A 8 37.87 -25.30 2.52
C ASP A 8 37.73 -24.27 1.41
N GLN A 9 36.93 -24.65 0.42
CA GLN A 9 36.17 -23.64 -0.29
C GLN A 9 35.20 -23.12 0.75
N THR A 10 35.56 -22.01 1.40
CA THR A 10 34.61 -21.16 2.09
C THR A 10 33.53 -20.82 1.06
N GLU A 11 32.50 -21.67 1.02
CA GLU A 11 31.22 -21.38 0.43
C GLU A 11 30.85 -20.04 1.03
N SER A 12 30.91 -19.01 0.20
CA SER A 12 30.14 -17.82 0.45
C SER A 12 28.70 -18.30 0.42
N GLU A 13 28.20 -18.75 1.57
CA GLU A 13 26.78 -18.81 1.87
C GLU A 13 26.27 -17.42 1.51
N GLY A 14 25.72 -17.33 0.31
CA GLY A 14 24.92 -16.22 -0.12
C GLY A 14 23.73 -16.23 0.81
N HIS A 15 23.90 -15.60 1.97
CA HIS A 15 22.81 -15.29 2.87
C HIS A 15 21.83 -14.48 2.03
N GLU A 16 20.80 -15.19 1.58
CA GLU A 16 19.64 -14.77 0.84
C GLU A 16 18.78 -13.90 1.77
N HIS A 17 19.36 -12.83 2.30
CA HIS A 17 18.65 -11.85 3.10
C HIS A 17 17.69 -11.12 2.16
N PRO A 18 16.36 -11.26 2.35
CA PRO A 18 15.36 -10.61 1.51
C PRO A 18 15.65 -9.12 1.46
N THR A 19 15.95 -8.65 0.25
CA THR A 19 16.82 -7.49 0.07
C THR A 19 16.06 -6.20 0.44
N PRO A 20 16.55 -5.40 1.40
CA PRO A 20 15.96 -4.10 1.78
C PRO A 20 15.74 -3.14 0.60
N LYS A 21 16.45 -3.37 -0.50
CA LYS A 21 16.37 -2.62 -1.75
C LYS A 21 14.97 -2.60 -2.37
N GLN A 22 14.17 -3.67 -2.24
CA GLN A 22 12.81 -3.68 -2.78
C GLN A 22 11.91 -2.66 -2.07
N TYR A 23 11.95 -2.61 -0.74
CA TYR A 23 11.21 -1.63 0.08
C TYR A 23 11.59 -0.20 -0.24
N VAL A 24 12.89 0.07 -0.45
CA VAL A 24 13.38 1.41 -0.82
C VAL A 24 12.82 1.84 -2.19
N ASN A 25 12.76 0.95 -3.18
CA ASN A 25 12.17 1.27 -4.48
C ASN A 25 10.68 1.63 -4.36
N ILE A 26 9.93 0.93 -3.51
CA ILE A 26 8.50 1.21 -3.29
C ILE A 26 8.33 2.54 -2.56
N ALA A 27 9.19 2.83 -1.58
CA ALA A 27 9.23 4.13 -0.91
C ALA A 27 9.41 5.29 -1.90
N ILE A 28 10.32 5.12 -2.87
CA ILE A 28 10.58 6.11 -3.92
C ILE A 28 9.35 6.30 -4.80
N VAL A 29 8.71 5.21 -5.25
CA VAL A 29 7.46 5.31 -6.04
C VAL A 29 6.37 6.05 -5.26
N LEU A 30 6.23 5.75 -3.97
CA LEU A 30 5.24 6.41 -3.10
C LEU A 30 5.56 7.90 -2.92
N ALA A 31 6.83 8.24 -2.76
CA ALA A 31 7.30 9.62 -2.66
C ALA A 31 7.01 10.39 -3.95
N VAL A 32 7.22 9.79 -5.13
CA VAL A 32 6.88 10.39 -6.42
C VAL A 32 5.38 10.59 -6.55
N LEU A 33 4.55 9.59 -6.20
CA LEU A 33 3.09 9.73 -6.18
C LEU A 33 2.63 10.85 -5.23
N THR A 34 3.37 11.08 -4.14
CA THR A 34 3.10 12.14 -3.17
C THR A 34 3.53 13.51 -3.68
N ALA A 35 4.68 13.61 -4.33
CA ALA A 35 5.08 14.82 -5.04
C ALA A 35 4.09 15.18 -6.16
N LEU A 36 3.55 14.17 -6.87
CA LEU A 36 2.54 14.38 -7.90
C LEU A 36 1.24 14.93 -7.29
N GLU A 37 0.77 14.39 -6.17
CA GLU A 37 -0.37 14.94 -5.43
C GLU A 37 -0.09 16.39 -4.99
N VAL A 38 1.05 16.64 -4.36
CA VAL A 38 1.43 17.99 -3.92
C VAL A 38 1.45 18.96 -5.10
N SER A 39 1.94 18.53 -6.28
CA SER A 39 1.93 19.36 -7.49
C SER A 39 0.51 19.75 -7.94
N THR A 40 -0.50 18.93 -7.65
CA THR A 40 -1.90 19.28 -7.94
C THR A 40 -2.48 20.38 -7.08
N TYR A 41 -1.83 20.74 -5.96
CA TYR A 41 -2.16 21.96 -5.21
C TYR A 41 -1.50 23.21 -5.78
N PHE A 42 -0.37 23.05 -6.49
CA PHE A 42 0.35 24.18 -7.10
C PHE A 42 -0.17 24.54 -8.49
N PHE A 43 -0.72 23.57 -9.21
CA PHE A 43 -1.31 23.77 -10.53
C PHE A 43 -2.82 23.58 -10.47
N ASP A 44 -3.57 24.50 -11.09
CA ASP A 44 -5.03 24.44 -11.09
C ASP A 44 -5.52 23.42 -12.14
N PHE A 45 -5.83 22.21 -11.66
CA PHE A 45 -6.37 21.12 -12.48
C PHE A 45 -7.90 21.17 -12.62
N GLY A 46 -8.54 22.26 -12.16
CA GLY A 46 -9.96 22.49 -12.28
C GLY A 46 -10.81 21.34 -11.73
N THR A 47 -11.93 21.03 -12.39
CA THR A 47 -12.92 20.03 -11.95
C THR A 47 -12.35 18.59 -11.91
N ILE A 48 -11.21 18.33 -12.57
CA ILE A 48 -10.58 17.01 -12.64
C ILE A 48 -9.67 16.76 -11.42
N ALA A 49 -9.28 17.81 -10.69
CA ALA A 49 -8.44 17.69 -9.51
C ALA A 49 -9.04 16.74 -8.45
N ILE A 50 -10.34 16.91 -8.16
CA ILE A 50 -11.06 16.12 -7.15
C ILE A 50 -11.02 14.60 -7.45
N PRO A 51 -11.48 14.10 -8.61
CA PRO A 51 -11.44 12.67 -8.89
C PRO A 51 -10.02 12.12 -9.00
N LEU A 52 -9.07 12.91 -9.53
CA LEU A 52 -7.65 12.52 -9.59
C LEU A 52 -7.05 12.32 -8.19
N LEU A 53 -7.32 13.23 -7.27
CA LEU A 53 -6.86 13.16 -5.88
C LEU A 53 -7.43 11.93 -5.15
N VAL A 54 -8.71 11.63 -5.36
CA VAL A 54 -9.35 10.43 -4.79
C VAL A 54 -8.69 9.14 -5.30
N VAL A 55 -8.40 9.07 -6.62
CA VAL A 55 -7.70 7.92 -7.19
C VAL A 55 -6.28 7.79 -6.62
N LEU A 56 -5.53 8.89 -6.52
CA LEU A 56 -4.19 8.89 -5.93
C LEU A 56 -4.20 8.45 -4.47
N MET A 57 -5.21 8.85 -3.69
CA MET A 57 -5.43 8.40 -2.30
C MET A 57 -5.63 6.89 -2.22
N ILE A 58 -6.51 6.32 -3.04
CA ILE A 58 -6.77 4.87 -3.06
C ILE A 58 -5.52 4.10 -3.46
N VAL A 59 -4.83 4.53 -4.53
CA VAL A 59 -3.62 3.87 -5.03
C VAL A 59 -2.53 3.87 -3.97
N LYS A 60 -2.27 5.01 -3.31
CA LYS A 60 -1.29 5.10 -2.23
C LYS A 60 -1.67 4.21 -1.06
N PHE A 61 -2.93 4.21 -0.66
CA PHE A 61 -3.41 3.37 0.43
C PHE A 61 -3.14 1.89 0.14
N LEU A 62 -3.48 1.40 -1.06
CA LEU A 62 -3.22 0.01 -1.46
C LEU A 62 -1.73 -0.33 -1.54
N TYR A 63 -0.91 0.60 -2.03
CA TYR A 63 0.55 0.42 -2.08
C TYR A 63 1.15 0.34 -0.68
N VAL A 64 0.76 1.23 0.24
CA VAL A 64 1.22 1.23 1.63
C VAL A 64 0.75 -0.02 2.37
N ALA A 65 -0.52 -0.39 2.24
CA ALA A 65 -1.07 -1.59 2.88
C ALA A 65 -0.43 -2.87 2.34
N GLY A 66 -0.18 -2.96 1.04
CA GLY A 66 0.40 -4.15 0.41
C GLY A 66 1.89 -4.34 0.69
N TRP A 67 2.66 -3.25 0.75
CA TRP A 67 4.13 -3.31 0.80
C TRP A 67 4.77 -2.71 2.05
N PHE A 68 4.24 -1.63 2.64
CA PHE A 68 4.87 -0.97 3.80
C PHE A 68 4.37 -1.50 5.14
N MET A 69 3.09 -1.80 5.26
CA MET A 69 2.65 -2.75 6.27
C MET A 69 3.03 -4.13 5.72
N HIS A 70 3.82 -4.89 6.45
CA HIS A 70 4.55 -6.09 6.07
C HIS A 70 3.68 -7.30 5.60
N LEU A 71 2.45 -7.08 5.13
CA LEU A 71 1.37 -8.03 4.80
C LEU A 71 1.69 -9.03 3.69
N LYS A 72 2.62 -8.71 2.79
CA LYS A 72 3.09 -9.63 1.75
C LYS A 72 4.13 -10.62 2.29
N PHE A 73 4.84 -10.25 3.36
CA PHE A 73 5.96 -10.99 3.95
C PHE A 73 5.65 -11.58 5.33
N ASP A 74 4.51 -11.20 5.92
CA ASP A 74 3.98 -11.73 7.17
C ASP A 74 2.64 -12.47 6.93
N SER A 75 2.18 -13.24 7.91
CA SER A 75 1.03 -14.14 7.76
C SER A 75 -0.21 -13.41 7.20
N PRO A 76 -0.98 -14.05 6.30
CA PRO A 76 -2.12 -13.43 5.60
C PRO A 76 -3.26 -12.97 6.53
N ILE A 77 -3.15 -13.24 7.83
CA ILE A 77 -4.07 -12.80 8.88
C ILE A 77 -4.06 -11.28 9.06
N PHE A 78 -2.88 -10.65 9.12
CA PHE A 78 -2.79 -9.18 9.22
C PHE A 78 -3.30 -8.49 7.94
N SER A 79 -3.13 -9.16 6.80
CA SER A 79 -3.64 -8.69 5.52
C SER A 79 -5.15 -8.71 5.46
N ARG A 80 -5.75 -9.84 5.86
CA ARG A 80 -7.20 -9.96 5.98
C ARG A 80 -7.78 -8.98 6.97
N LEU A 81 -7.15 -8.76 8.14
CA LEU A 81 -7.66 -7.83 9.15
C LEU A 81 -7.81 -6.40 8.58
N MET A 82 -6.80 -5.90 7.88
CA MET A 82 -6.82 -4.55 7.29
C MET A 82 -7.89 -4.43 6.20
N TYR A 83 -7.99 -5.39 5.28
CA TYR A 83 -9.04 -5.40 4.26
C TYR A 83 -10.43 -5.59 4.85
N THR A 84 -10.59 -6.40 5.90
CA THR A 84 -11.88 -6.55 6.59
C THR A 84 -12.29 -5.25 7.28
N GLY A 85 -11.36 -4.52 7.89
CA GLY A 85 -11.63 -3.19 8.47
C GLY A 85 -12.03 -2.17 7.40
N LEU A 86 -11.35 -2.16 6.25
CA LEU A 86 -11.71 -1.31 5.11
C LEU A 86 -13.09 -1.65 4.55
N ALA A 87 -13.38 -2.94 4.36
CA ALA A 87 -14.69 -3.41 3.89
C ALA A 87 -15.78 -3.04 4.90
N PHE A 88 -15.52 -3.21 6.19
CA PHE A 88 -16.45 -2.84 7.25
C PHE A 88 -16.72 -1.33 7.28
N ALA A 89 -15.68 -0.49 7.14
CA ALA A 89 -15.83 0.96 7.06
C ALA A 89 -16.68 1.37 5.84
N LEU A 90 -16.45 0.77 4.67
CA LEU A 90 -17.24 1.01 3.46
C LEU A 90 -18.70 0.58 3.64
N VAL A 91 -18.94 -0.57 4.28
CA VAL A 91 -20.29 -1.06 4.59
C VAL A 91 -21.02 -0.11 5.53
N LEU A 92 -20.40 0.29 6.64
CA LEU A 92 -21.00 1.23 7.58
C LEU A 92 -21.29 2.59 6.93
N TYR A 93 -20.36 3.08 6.11
CA TYR A 93 -20.57 4.32 5.36
C TYR A 93 -21.74 4.20 4.38
N ALA A 94 -21.82 3.10 3.62
CA ALA A 94 -22.91 2.87 2.69
C ALA A 94 -24.27 2.75 3.40
N VAL A 95 -24.33 2.04 4.53
CA VAL A 95 -25.54 1.94 5.35
C VAL A 95 -25.96 3.32 5.88
N MET A 96 -25.02 4.11 6.39
CA MET A 96 -25.31 5.46 6.88
C MET A 96 -25.75 6.40 5.75
N ALA A 97 -25.12 6.31 4.57
CA ALA A 97 -25.53 7.05 3.38
C ALA A 97 -26.94 6.68 2.91
N ILE A 98 -27.29 5.39 2.95
CA ILE A 98 -28.64 4.91 2.61
C ILE A 98 -29.65 5.46 3.63
N ILE A 99 -29.41 5.30 4.94
CA ILE A 99 -30.34 5.78 5.98
C ILE A 99 -30.57 7.29 5.84
N THR A 100 -29.50 8.07 5.70
CA THR A 100 -29.61 9.53 5.54
C THR A 100 -30.31 9.94 4.24
N LEU A 101 -30.07 9.22 3.14
CA LEU A 101 -30.75 9.44 1.87
C LEU A 101 -32.26 9.14 1.98
N PHE A 102 -32.65 8.11 2.72
CA PHE A 102 -34.06 7.77 2.96
C PHE A 102 -34.74 8.74 3.94
N ASP A 103 -34.03 9.22 4.97
CA ASP A 103 -34.56 10.25 5.89
C ASP A 103 -34.77 11.61 5.20
N HIS A 104 -33.95 11.94 4.20
CA HIS A 104 -34.09 13.16 3.40
C HIS A 104 -34.84 12.93 2.08
N ALA A 105 -35.31 11.71 1.80
CA ALA A 105 -36.13 11.45 0.64
C ALA A 105 -37.48 12.16 0.85
N PRO A 106 -37.92 13.03 -0.08
CA PRO A 106 -39.21 13.67 0.04
C PRO A 106 -40.29 12.58 0.00
N THR A 107 -40.85 12.28 1.16
CA THR A 107 -42.04 11.44 1.29
C THR A 107 -43.19 12.18 0.58
N ILE A 108 -43.52 11.72 -0.62
CA ILE A 108 -44.77 12.06 -1.31
C ILE A 108 -45.98 11.53 -0.55
#